data_AF-A0A940UDI4-F1
#
_entry.id   AF-A0A940UDI4-F1
#
_cell.length_a   1.000
_cell.length_b   1.000
_cell.length_c   1.000
_cell.angle_alpha   90.00
_cell.angle_beta   90.00
_cell.angle_gamma   90.00
#
_symmetry.space_group_name_H-M   'P 1'
#
loop_
_entity.id
_entity.type
_entity.pdbx_description
1 polymer ?
#
loop_
_entity_poly.entity_id
_entity_poly.type
_entity_poly.pdbx_seq_one_letter_code
_entity_poly.pdbx_strand_id
1 'polypeptide(L)'
;MPPVMKELQKLKGVGEVLSRRFVEAGYDTFAKIAAAGEEGLRKIPGVNPRMLASIVAEAAALSGDMAKSKDQKTAQLKLRVASLKEQVQGIALSVRDRFRDEVAGKAGRKLEKEILKLIGTLEKVEGRLETRVKRAGKGLIKAEKKLAGLTMANLKKVGNGLQKARKSLKTIGG
;
A
#
# COMPACT_ATOMS: atom_id res chain seq x y z
N MET A 1 -4.79 24.22 -5.56
CA MET A 1 -3.72 23.72 -6.48
C MET A 1 -3.74 22.19 -6.46
N PRO A 2 -4.01 21.51 -7.58
CA PRO A 2 -4.05 20.06 -7.61
C PRO A 2 -2.66 19.45 -7.34
N PRO A 3 -2.57 18.32 -6.64
CA PRO A 3 -1.30 17.69 -6.26
C PRO A 3 -0.41 17.35 -7.46
N VAL A 4 -1.03 17.11 -8.61
CA VAL A 4 -0.38 16.78 -9.89
C VAL A 4 0.55 17.89 -10.37
N MET A 5 0.12 19.16 -10.29
CA MET A 5 0.94 20.29 -10.78
C MET A 5 2.24 20.44 -9.98
N LYS A 6 2.19 20.18 -8.66
CA LYS A 6 3.38 20.20 -7.80
C LYS A 6 4.35 19.06 -8.11
N GLU A 7 3.84 17.92 -8.58
CA GLU A 7 4.71 16.84 -9.02
C GLU A 7 5.41 17.21 -10.32
N LEU A 8 4.69 17.73 -11.31
CA LEU A 8 5.28 18.15 -12.59
C LEU A 8 6.35 19.24 -12.43
N GLN A 9 6.23 20.11 -11.43
CA GLN A 9 7.23 21.16 -11.12
C GLN A 9 8.58 20.63 -10.63
N LYS A 10 8.70 19.32 -10.35
CA LYS A 10 10.00 18.72 -10.04
C LYS A 10 10.91 18.60 -11.25
N LEU A 11 10.34 18.66 -12.47
CA LEU A 11 11.12 18.62 -13.70
C LEU A 11 11.83 19.95 -13.90
N LYS A 12 13.12 19.90 -14.20
CA LYS A 12 13.91 21.10 -14.42
C LYS A 12 13.38 21.86 -15.65
N GLY A 13 13.06 23.13 -15.46
CA GLY A 13 12.47 23.97 -16.51
C GLY A 13 10.95 23.89 -16.63
N VAL A 14 10.27 23.08 -15.80
CA VAL A 14 8.81 23.06 -15.70
C VAL A 14 8.36 23.89 -14.50
N GLY A 15 8.00 25.15 -14.78
CA GLY A 15 7.41 26.04 -13.78
C GLY A 15 5.90 25.83 -13.61
N GLU A 16 5.27 26.66 -12.77
CA GLU A 16 3.83 26.57 -12.48
C GLU A 16 2.96 26.70 -13.74
N VAL A 17 3.29 27.66 -14.62
CA VAL A 17 2.55 27.89 -15.88
C VAL A 17 2.65 26.68 -16.82
N LEU A 18 3.86 26.12 -16.97
CA LEU A 18 4.09 24.94 -17.81
C LEU A 18 3.41 23.70 -17.23
N SER A 19 3.46 23.51 -15.91
CA SER A 19 2.76 22.40 -15.24
C SER A 19 1.25 22.44 -15.47
N ARG A 20 0.65 23.63 -15.51
CA ARG A 20 -0.77 23.80 -15.81
C ARG A 20 -1.07 23.44 -17.27
N ARG A 21 -0.24 23.91 -18.22
CA ARG A 21 -0.38 23.59 -19.65
C ARG A 21 -0.19 22.11 -19.96
N PHE A 22 0.72 21.42 -19.28
CA PHE A 22 0.86 19.97 -19.40
C PHE A 22 -0.42 19.25 -18.98
N VAL A 23 -1.01 19.64 -17.85
CA VAL A 23 -2.26 19.05 -17.37
C VAL A 23 -3.42 19.36 -18.33
N GLU A 24 -3.53 20.59 -18.84
CA GLU A 24 -4.54 20.98 -19.83
C GLU A 24 -4.41 20.20 -21.15
N ALA A 25 -3.17 19.89 -21.55
CA ALA A 25 -2.88 19.05 -22.71
C ALA A 25 -3.01 17.53 -22.43
N GLY A 26 -3.45 17.14 -21.22
CA GLY A 26 -3.67 15.74 -20.83
C GLY A 26 -2.44 14.99 -20.30
N TYR A 27 -1.29 15.66 -20.22
CA TYR A 27 -0.03 15.15 -19.66
C TYR A 27 0.05 15.39 -18.15
N ASP A 28 -0.84 14.72 -17.43
CA ASP A 28 -0.95 14.79 -15.97
C ASP A 28 0.10 13.95 -15.21
N THR A 29 1.00 13.24 -15.90
CA THR A 29 1.98 12.34 -15.25
C THR A 29 3.30 12.31 -16.01
N PHE A 30 4.39 12.05 -15.29
CA PHE A 30 5.72 11.87 -15.91
C PHE A 30 5.73 10.76 -16.97
N ALA A 31 4.97 9.69 -16.77
CA ALA A 31 4.82 8.61 -17.74
C ALA A 31 4.23 9.11 -19.07
N LYS A 32 3.16 9.93 -19.00
CA LYS A 32 2.56 10.52 -20.19
C LYS A 32 3.49 11.53 -20.87
N ILE A 33 4.25 12.30 -20.10
CA ILE A 33 5.27 13.23 -20.63
C ILE A 33 6.39 12.46 -21.35
N ALA A 34 6.91 11.40 -20.74
CA ALA A 34 7.92 10.55 -21.33
C ALA A 34 7.41 9.84 -22.60
N ALA A 35 6.16 9.36 -22.58
CA ALA A 35 5.54 8.70 -23.73
C ALA A 35 5.21 9.67 -24.88
N ALA A 36 4.88 10.93 -24.58
CA ALA A 36 4.66 11.97 -25.59
C ALA A 36 5.93 12.32 -26.37
N GLY A 37 7.10 12.10 -25.75
CA GLY A 37 8.39 12.43 -26.32
C GLY A 37 8.54 13.92 -26.63
N GLU A 38 9.60 14.26 -27.35
CA GLU A 38 9.88 15.66 -27.70
C GLU A 38 8.82 16.25 -28.63
N GLU A 39 8.32 15.44 -29.57
CA GLU A 39 7.33 15.87 -30.56
C GLU A 39 5.97 16.22 -29.94
N GLY A 40 5.52 15.45 -28.94
CA GLY A 40 4.26 15.71 -28.24
C GLY A 40 4.33 16.96 -27.36
N LEU A 41 5.48 17.20 -26.72
CA LEU A 41 5.68 18.35 -25.83
C LEU A 41 5.97 19.63 -26.62
N ARG A 42 6.55 19.55 -27.82
CA ARG A 42 6.79 20.72 -28.70
C ARG A 42 5.50 21.42 -29.12
N LYS A 43 4.38 20.70 -29.13
CA LYS A 43 3.04 21.25 -29.43
C LYS A 43 2.49 22.13 -28.30
N ILE A 44 3.10 22.11 -27.11
CA ILE A 44 2.65 22.88 -25.97
C ILE A 44 3.30 24.27 -26.01
N PRO A 45 2.50 25.35 -25.97
CA PRO A 45 3.02 26.70 -26.02
C PRO A 45 3.89 26.99 -24.79
N GLY A 46 5.05 27.62 -25.03
CA GLY A 46 5.98 28.05 -23.97
C GLY A 46 6.96 27.00 -23.47
N VAL A 47 6.97 25.79 -24.05
CA VAL A 47 8.04 24.82 -23.79
C VAL A 47 9.30 25.23 -24.55
N ASN A 48 10.45 25.27 -23.87
CA ASN A 48 11.73 25.56 -24.52
C ASN A 48 12.21 24.33 -25.30
N PRO A 49 12.38 24.41 -26.63
CA PRO A 49 12.79 23.27 -27.45
C PRO A 49 14.13 22.65 -27.03
N ARG A 50 15.07 23.47 -26.52
CA ARG A 50 16.38 22.99 -26.05
C ARG A 50 16.30 22.15 -24.79
N MET A 51 15.23 22.29 -24.01
CA MET A 51 15.03 21.58 -22.76
C MET A 51 14.14 20.35 -22.91
N LEU A 52 13.52 20.14 -24.08
CA LEU A 52 12.62 19.02 -24.33
C LEU A 52 13.28 17.67 -24.05
N ALA A 53 14.46 17.44 -24.62
CA ALA A 53 15.23 16.22 -24.41
C ALA A 53 15.50 15.96 -22.91
N SER A 54 15.90 17.00 -22.16
CA SER A 54 16.14 16.89 -20.72
C SER A 54 14.86 16.64 -19.92
N ILE A 55 13.75 17.30 -20.26
CA ILE A 55 12.46 17.13 -19.60
C ILE A 55 11.93 15.71 -19.83
N VAL A 56 12.03 15.19 -21.06
CA VAL A 56 11.61 13.82 -21.41
C VAL A 56 12.48 12.80 -20.69
N ALA A 57 13.80 12.98 -20.70
CA ALA A 57 14.74 12.09 -20.02
C ALA A 57 14.50 12.06 -18.49
N GLU A 58 14.31 13.23 -17.88
CA GLU A 58 14.03 13.35 -16.45
C GLU A 58 12.64 12.80 -16.10
N ALA A 59 11.63 13.04 -16.94
CA ALA A 59 10.30 12.44 -16.78
C ALA A 59 10.35 10.91 -16.91
N ALA A 60 11.15 10.37 -17.84
CA ALA A 60 11.35 8.93 -17.97
C ALA A 60 12.05 8.35 -16.74
N ALA A 61 13.10 9.00 -16.24
CA ALA A 61 13.80 8.59 -15.02
C ALA A 61 12.88 8.62 -13.80
N LEU A 62 12.16 9.73 -13.58
CA LEU A 62 11.22 9.88 -12.47
C LEU A 62 10.01 8.94 -12.59
N SER A 63 9.52 8.68 -13.79
CA SER A 63 8.45 7.71 -14.05
C SER A 63 8.92 6.29 -13.72
N GLY A 64 10.12 5.92 -14.16
CA GLY A 64 10.73 4.63 -13.87
C GLY A 64 10.96 4.41 -12.38
N ASP A 65 11.52 5.40 -11.68
CA ASP A 65 11.77 5.32 -10.23
C ASP A 65 10.48 5.33 -9.41
N MET A 66 9.46 6.06 -9.85
CA MET A 66 8.18 6.13 -9.16
C MET A 66 7.34 4.86 -9.39
N ALA A 67 7.41 4.26 -10.58
CA ALA A 67 6.83 2.95 -10.87
C ALA A 67 7.54 1.84 -10.09
N LYS A 68 8.87 1.75 -10.18
CA LYS A 68 9.69 0.82 -9.39
C LYS A 68 9.45 0.99 -7.90
N SER A 69 9.36 2.23 -7.39
CA SER A 69 9.05 2.49 -5.99
C SER A 69 7.65 2.04 -5.58
N LYS A 70 6.64 2.14 -6.45
CA LYS A 70 5.29 1.63 -6.17
C LYS A 70 5.28 0.10 -6.19
N ASP A 71 5.90 -0.51 -7.18
CA ASP A 71 5.98 -1.97 -7.31
C ASP A 71 6.77 -2.59 -6.17
N GLN A 72 7.93 -2.02 -5.81
CA GLN A 72 8.69 -2.43 -4.63
C GLN A 72 7.89 -2.27 -3.34
N LYS A 73 7.15 -1.15 -3.17
CA LYS A 73 6.29 -0.96 -1.99
C LYS A 73 5.15 -1.97 -1.95
N THR A 74 4.50 -2.27 -3.07
CA THR A 74 3.43 -3.27 -3.10
C THR A 74 3.98 -4.68 -2.84
N ALA A 75 5.13 -5.03 -3.41
CA ALA A 75 5.81 -6.30 -3.16
C ALA A 75 6.20 -6.45 -1.68
N GLN A 76 6.77 -5.40 -1.06
CA GLN A 76 7.05 -5.40 0.38
C GLN A 76 5.77 -5.57 1.22
N LEU A 77 4.66 -4.93 0.84
CA LEU A 77 3.39 -5.10 1.54
C LEU A 77 2.82 -6.51 1.39
N LYS A 78 2.95 -7.14 0.21
CA LYS A 78 2.57 -8.55 -0.01
C LYS A 78 3.36 -9.47 0.92
N LEU A 79 4.69 -9.28 1.02
CA LEU A 79 5.53 -10.04 1.95
C LEU A 79 5.09 -9.85 3.42
N ARG A 80 4.75 -8.62 3.83
CA ARG A 80 4.24 -8.37 5.18
C ARG A 80 2.90 -9.04 5.43
N VAL A 81 1.98 -9.04 4.45
CA VAL A 81 0.71 -9.75 4.56
C VAL A 81 0.95 -11.24 4.73
N ALA A 82 1.86 -11.85 3.95
CA ALA A 82 2.22 -13.25 4.07
C ALA A 82 2.79 -13.58 5.45
N SER A 83 3.76 -12.79 5.94
CA SER A 83 4.31 -12.95 7.28
C SER A 83 3.24 -12.81 8.38
N LEU A 84 2.28 -11.90 8.20
CA LEU A 84 1.18 -11.76 9.15
C LEU A 84 0.25 -12.99 9.15
N LYS A 85 -0.02 -13.58 7.98
CA LYS A 85 -0.81 -14.82 7.88
C LYS A 85 -0.11 -15.96 8.61
N GLU A 86 1.20 -16.11 8.42
CA GLU A 86 2.01 -17.10 9.15
C GLU A 86 1.97 -16.86 10.66
N GLN A 87 2.12 -15.61 11.12
CA GLN A 87 2.02 -15.27 12.55
C GLN A 87 0.65 -15.65 13.13
N VAL A 88 -0.44 -15.37 12.41
CA VAL A 88 -1.79 -15.72 12.84
C VAL A 88 -1.98 -17.23 12.91
N GLN A 89 -1.45 -17.99 11.94
CA GLN A 89 -1.47 -19.45 11.96
C GLN A 89 -0.61 -20.02 13.09
N GLY A 90 0.57 -19.45 13.35
CA GLY A 90 1.43 -19.81 14.47
C GLY A 90 0.75 -19.57 15.82
N ILE A 91 0.01 -18.46 15.97
CA ILE A 91 -0.83 -18.21 17.15
C ILE A 91 -1.93 -19.27 17.26
N ALA A 92 -2.58 -19.64 16.15
CA ALA A 92 -3.63 -20.67 16.16
C ALA A 92 -3.10 -22.04 16.63
N LEU A 93 -1.95 -22.46 16.09
CA LEU A 93 -1.24 -23.68 16.50
C LEU A 93 -0.89 -23.63 17.99
N SER A 94 -0.21 -22.56 18.40
CA SER A 94 0.23 -22.38 19.78
C SER A 94 -0.93 -22.31 20.79
N VAL A 95 -2.08 -21.77 20.38
CA VAL A 95 -3.27 -21.77 21.23
C VAL A 95 -3.89 -23.15 21.33
N ARG A 96 -3.96 -23.90 20.22
CA ARG A 96 -4.45 -25.28 20.23
C ARG A 96 -3.60 -26.19 21.12
N ASP A 97 -2.28 -26.01 21.12
CA ASP A 97 -1.38 -26.82 21.93
C ASP A 97 -1.46 -26.47 23.43
N ARG A 98 -1.53 -25.18 23.76
CA ARG A 98 -1.52 -24.73 25.17
C ARG A 98 -2.87 -24.73 25.86
N PHE A 99 -3.95 -24.62 25.08
CA PHE A 99 -5.31 -24.50 25.60
C PHE A 99 -6.19 -25.64 25.08
N ARG A 100 -5.63 -26.83 24.87
CA ARG A 100 -6.30 -27.99 24.24
C ARG A 100 -7.70 -28.25 24.83
N ASP A 101 -7.84 -28.17 26.16
CA ASP A 101 -9.12 -28.39 26.86
C ASP A 101 -10.08 -27.18 26.78
N GLU A 102 -9.55 -25.95 26.81
CA GLU A 102 -10.37 -24.72 26.68
C GLU A 102 -10.81 -24.45 25.23
N VAL A 103 -10.08 -24.98 24.25
CA VAL A 103 -10.33 -24.80 22.82
C VAL A 103 -11.60 -25.57 22.38
N ALA A 104 -11.94 -26.68 23.04
CA ALA A 104 -13.21 -27.38 22.84
C ALA A 104 -14.44 -26.55 23.30
N GLY A 105 -14.22 -25.57 24.17
CA GLY A 105 -15.26 -24.71 24.73
C GLY A 105 -15.70 -23.54 23.83
N LYS A 106 -16.68 -22.78 24.30
CA LYS A 106 -17.21 -21.58 23.61
C LYS A 106 -16.12 -20.53 23.33
N ALA A 107 -15.08 -20.46 24.16
CA ALA A 107 -13.97 -19.52 24.00
C ALA A 107 -13.07 -19.89 22.82
N GLY A 108 -12.72 -21.18 22.65
CA GLY A 108 -11.98 -21.67 21.49
C GLY A 108 -12.72 -21.45 20.18
N ARG A 109 -14.01 -21.82 20.12
CA ARG A 109 -14.84 -21.58 18.92
C ARG A 109 -14.89 -20.09 18.52
N LYS A 110 -14.94 -19.18 19.50
CA LYS A 110 -14.87 -17.73 19.23
C LYS A 110 -13.52 -17.31 18.68
N LEU A 111 -12.43 -17.84 19.23
CA LEU A 111 -11.07 -17.56 18.78
C LEU A 111 -10.87 -18.02 17.33
N GLU A 112 -11.26 -19.25 17.02
CA GLU A 112 -11.17 -19.82 15.67
C GLU A 112 -11.96 -19.00 14.65
N LYS A 113 -13.18 -18.60 15.01
CA LYS A 113 -13.99 -17.69 14.20
C LYS A 113 -13.31 -16.33 13.97
N GLU A 114 -12.59 -15.80 14.95
CA GLU A 114 -11.85 -14.54 14.79
C GLU A 114 -10.58 -14.71 13.94
N ILE A 115 -9.90 -15.85 14.01
CA ILE A 115 -8.77 -16.22 13.14
C ILE A 115 -9.22 -16.26 11.68
N LEU A 116 -10.29 -17.00 11.37
CA LEU A 116 -10.85 -17.09 10.02
C LEU A 116 -11.24 -15.72 9.46
N LYS A 117 -11.89 -14.88 10.28
CA LYS A 117 -12.25 -13.52 9.87
C LYS A 117 -11.02 -12.63 9.65
N LEU A 118 -9.96 -12.81 10.41
CA LEU A 118 -8.71 -12.06 10.25
C LEU A 118 -8.03 -12.45 8.94
N ILE A 119 -7.92 -13.74 8.64
CA ILE A 119 -7.39 -14.27 7.38
C ILE A 119 -8.19 -13.71 6.20
N GLY A 120 -9.53 -13.82 6.22
CA GLY A 120 -10.37 -13.27 5.16
C GLY A 120 -10.29 -11.73 5.04
N THR A 121 -9.93 -11.02 6.11
CA THR A 121 -9.66 -9.56 6.03
C THR A 121 -8.30 -9.30 5.39
N LEU A 122 -7.28 -10.12 5.67
CA LEU A 122 -5.96 -10.01 5.07
C LEU A 122 -5.99 -10.26 3.56
N GLU A 123 -6.75 -11.25 3.10
CA GLU A 123 -6.97 -11.52 1.67
C GLU A 123 -7.63 -10.32 0.97
N LYS A 124 -8.63 -9.69 1.60
CA LYS A 124 -9.24 -8.45 1.08
C LYS A 124 -8.26 -7.28 1.03
N VAL A 125 -7.35 -7.18 1.99
CA VAL A 125 -6.30 -6.17 1.99
C VAL A 125 -5.32 -6.43 0.86
N GLU A 126 -4.92 -7.69 0.67
CA GLU A 126 -4.03 -8.15 -0.41
C GLU A 126 -4.56 -7.76 -1.79
N GLY A 127 -5.84 -8.03 -2.07
CA GLY A 127 -6.51 -7.63 -3.32
C GLY A 127 -6.68 -6.11 -3.50
N ARG A 128 -6.41 -5.29 -2.48
CA ARG A 128 -6.48 -3.81 -2.53
C ARG A 128 -5.14 -3.12 -2.31
N LEU A 129 -4.03 -3.87 -2.27
CA LEU A 129 -2.69 -3.30 -2.01
C LEU A 129 -2.28 -2.30 -3.08
N GLU A 130 -2.60 -2.58 -4.35
CA GLU A 130 -2.19 -1.77 -5.51
C GLU A 130 -2.85 -0.39 -5.50
N THR A 131 -4.11 -0.31 -5.08
CA THR A 131 -4.87 0.96 -5.06
C THR A 131 -4.72 1.72 -3.74
N ARG A 132 -4.35 1.05 -2.65
CA ARG A 132 -4.33 1.64 -1.30
C ARG A 132 -3.01 1.46 -0.54
N VAL A 133 -1.86 1.40 -1.22
CA VAL A 133 -0.50 1.21 -0.67
C VAL A 133 -0.26 1.92 0.67
N LYS A 134 -0.49 3.25 0.75
CA LYS A 134 -0.22 4.03 1.98
C LYS A 134 -1.14 3.64 3.15
N ARG A 135 -2.43 3.41 2.89
CA ARG A 135 -3.40 3.01 3.92
C ARG A 135 -3.16 1.57 4.35
N ALA A 136 -2.88 0.69 3.39
CA ALA A 136 -2.52 -0.70 3.63
C ALA A 136 -1.29 -0.82 4.53
N GLY A 137 -0.19 -0.12 4.22
CA GLY A 137 1.00 -0.11 5.05
C GLY A 137 0.74 0.33 6.48
N LYS A 138 -0.02 1.42 6.69
CA LYS A 138 -0.37 1.89 8.05
C LYS A 138 -1.22 0.87 8.82
N GLY A 139 -2.20 0.24 8.17
CA GLY A 139 -3.06 -0.73 8.84
C GLY A 139 -2.34 -2.05 9.15
N LEU A 140 -1.45 -2.50 8.26
CA LEU A 140 -0.61 -3.68 8.51
C LEU A 140 0.33 -3.48 9.69
N ILE A 141 1.03 -2.35 9.77
CA ILE A 141 1.89 -2.01 10.92
C ILE A 141 1.07 -2.00 12.24
N LYS A 142 -0.16 -1.46 12.19
CA LYS A 142 -1.03 -1.49 13.38
C LYS A 142 -1.43 -2.92 13.74
N ALA A 143 -1.75 -3.76 12.77
CA ALA A 143 -2.11 -5.15 13.00
C ALA A 143 -0.93 -5.94 13.59
N GLU A 144 0.27 -5.82 13.02
CA GLU A 144 1.52 -6.41 13.53
C GLU A 144 1.72 -6.06 15.00
N LYS A 145 1.63 -4.77 15.36
CA LYS A 145 1.76 -4.33 16.76
C LYS A 145 0.70 -4.90 17.70
N LYS A 146 -0.48 -5.26 17.20
CA LYS A 146 -1.56 -5.87 18.02
C LYS A 146 -1.40 -7.38 18.15
N LEU A 147 -0.71 -8.02 17.20
CA LEU A 147 -0.38 -9.45 17.23
C LEU A 147 0.91 -9.72 18.02
N ALA A 148 1.82 -8.74 18.07
CA ALA A 148 3.04 -8.80 18.87
C ALA A 148 2.71 -9.12 20.34
N GLY A 149 3.33 -10.17 20.87
CA GLY A 149 3.18 -10.60 22.26
C GLY A 149 1.91 -11.41 22.57
N LEU A 150 1.05 -11.70 21.58
CA LEU A 150 -0.09 -12.60 21.81
C LEU A 150 0.33 -14.06 21.97
N THR A 151 1.53 -14.43 21.51
CA THR A 151 2.09 -15.77 21.65
C THR A 151 2.32 -16.18 23.10
N MET A 152 2.40 -15.26 24.07
CA MET A 152 2.53 -15.59 25.50
C MET A 152 1.27 -15.24 26.31
N ALA A 153 0.19 -14.85 25.64
CA ALA A 153 -1.02 -14.37 26.29
C ALA A 153 -2.04 -15.49 26.55
N ASN A 154 -2.96 -15.25 27.50
CA ASN A 154 -4.09 -16.15 27.76
C ASN A 154 -5.15 -16.09 26.64
N LEU A 155 -5.99 -17.14 26.53
CA LEU A 155 -6.96 -17.32 25.46
C LEU A 155 -7.84 -16.08 25.20
N LYS A 156 -8.32 -15.43 26.27
CA LYS A 156 -9.13 -14.20 26.19
C LYS A 156 -8.36 -13.01 25.62
N LYS A 157 -7.10 -12.82 26.01
CA LYS A 157 -6.23 -11.76 25.47
C LYS A 157 -5.90 -12.03 24.00
N VAL A 158 -5.66 -13.29 23.62
CA VAL A 158 -5.42 -13.66 22.22
C VAL A 158 -6.63 -13.32 21.35
N GLY A 159 -7.84 -13.74 21.75
CA GLY A 159 -9.07 -13.41 21.01
C GLY A 159 -9.30 -11.90 20.85
N ASN A 160 -9.10 -11.13 21.93
CA ASN A 160 -9.21 -9.67 21.87
C ASN A 160 -8.12 -9.02 21.00
N GLY A 161 -6.90 -9.55 21.02
CA GLY A 161 -5.79 -9.10 20.19
C GLY A 161 -6.06 -9.31 18.70
N LEU A 162 -6.49 -10.52 18.32
CA LEU A 162 -6.91 -10.87 16.96
C LEU A 162 -8.06 -9.97 16.48
N GLN A 163 -9.07 -9.73 17.32
CA GLN A 163 -10.17 -8.84 16.99
C GLN A 163 -9.70 -7.39 16.74
N LYS A 164 -8.77 -6.87 17.55
CA LYS A 164 -8.19 -5.53 17.38
C LYS A 164 -7.32 -5.43 16.12
N ALA A 165 -6.53 -6.46 15.82
CA ALA A 165 -5.77 -6.55 14.58
C ALA A 165 -6.72 -6.51 13.37
N ARG A 166 -7.79 -7.31 13.39
CA ARG A 166 -8.81 -7.32 12.34
C ARG A 166 -9.47 -5.96 12.15
N LYS A 167 -9.88 -5.29 13.24
CA LYS A 167 -10.49 -3.95 13.16
C LYS A 167 -9.55 -2.94 12.50
N SER A 168 -8.24 -3.03 12.75
CA SER A 168 -7.24 -2.16 12.13
C SER A 168 -7.15 -2.37 10.62
N LEU A 169 -7.29 -3.61 10.15
CA LEU A 169 -7.27 -3.96 8.73
C LEU A 169 -8.59 -3.70 8.01
N LYS A 170 -9.73 -3.81 8.71
CA LYS A 170 -11.06 -3.53 8.15
C LYS A 170 -11.17 -2.10 7.60
N THR A 171 -10.44 -1.15 8.19
CA THR A 171 -10.39 0.25 7.71
C THR A 171 -9.77 0.40 6.30
N ILE A 172 -9.05 -0.61 5.81
CA ILE A 172 -8.45 -0.65 4.47
C ILE A 172 -9.42 -1.33 3.47
N GLY A 173 -10.12 -2.37 3.94
CA GLY A 173 -11.07 -3.18 3.16
C GLY A 173 -12.51 -2.64 3.10
N GLY A 174 -12.81 -1.52 3.77
CA GLY A 174 -14.01 -0.71 3.56
C GLY A 174 -13.93 0.04 2.25
#